data_AF-A0A645GV98-F1
#
_entry.id   AF-A0A645GV98-F1
#
_cell.length_a   1.000
_cell.length_b   1.000
_cell.length_c   1.000
_cell.angle_alpha   90.00
_cell.angle_beta   90.00
_cell.angle_gamma   90.00
#
_symmetry.space_group_name_H-M   'P 1'
#
loop_
_entity.id
_entity.type
_entity.pdbx_description
1 polymer ?
#
loop_
_entity_poly.entity_id
_entity_poly.type
_entity_poly.pdbx_seq_one_letter_code
_entity_poly.pdbx_strand_id
1 'polypeptide(L)' 'MPLFSMNTNDVFVGRIRRDFTVENGLNMWIVADNLRKGAALNAVQIAESLISQDLI' A
#
# COMPACT_ATOMS: atom_id res chain seq x y z
N MET A 1 -4.10 0.60 -12.96
CA MET A 1 -4.13 2.03 -13.31
C MET A 1 -4.80 2.79 -12.17
N PRO A 2 -4.42 4.05 -11.87
CA PRO A 2 -4.96 4.85 -10.75
C PRO A 2 -6.48 4.91 -10.67
N LEU A 3 -7.17 4.98 -11.80
CA LEU A 3 -8.63 5.01 -11.82
C LEU A 3 -9.28 3.79 -11.15
N PHE A 4 -8.65 2.61 -11.27
CA PHE A 4 -9.20 1.37 -10.74
C PHE A 4 -8.95 1.17 -9.24
N SER A 5 -8.09 1.98 -8.60
CA SER A 5 -7.86 1.85 -7.16
C SER A 5 -8.89 2.60 -6.32
N MET A 6 -9.65 3.53 -6.92
CA MET A 6 -10.64 4.33 -6.20
C MET A 6 -11.69 3.43 -5.53
N ASN A 7 -12.05 3.76 -4.29
CA ASN A 7 -13.00 3.01 -3.47
C ASN A 7 -12.60 1.56 -3.16
N THR A 8 -11.33 1.21 -3.31
CA THR A 8 -10.82 -0.10 -2.88
C THR A 8 -9.99 0.04 -1.60
N ASN A 9 -9.82 -1.07 -0.89
CA ASN A 9 -8.98 -1.15 0.30
C ASN A 9 -7.58 -1.70 -0.02
N ASP A 10 -7.36 -2.16 -1.25
CA ASP A 10 -6.16 -2.85 -1.67
C ASP A 10 -5.06 -1.90 -2.13
N VAL A 11 -3.83 -2.41 -2.10
CA VAL A 11 -2.66 -1.78 -2.73
C VAL A 11 -2.32 -2.59 -3.98
N PHE A 12 -2.40 -1.95 -5.14
CA PHE A 12 -2.10 -2.59 -6.42
C PHE A 12 -0.62 -2.38 -6.76
N VAL A 13 0.07 -3.48 -7.06
CA VAL A 13 1.48 -3.49 -7.47
C VAL A 13 1.59 -4.08 -8.87
N GLY A 14 2.35 -3.41 -9.74
CA GLY A 14 2.57 -3.89 -11.11
C GLY A 14 3.85 -3.34 -11.71
N ARG A 15 4.05 -3.59 -13.02
CA ARG A 15 5.24 -3.15 -13.78
C ARG A 15 6.57 -3.60 -13.12
N ILE A 16 6.53 -4.71 -12.40
CA ILE A 16 7.65 -5.30 -11.67
C ILE A 16 8.71 -5.74 -12.68
N ARG A 17 9.91 -5.18 -12.57
CA ARG A 17 11.05 -5.51 -13.44
C ARG A 17 12.37 -5.16 -12.76
N ARG A 18 13.44 -5.91 -13.07
CA ARG A 18 14.79 -5.54 -12.64
C ARG A 18 15.18 -4.17 -13.18
N ASP A 19 15.97 -3.46 -12.39
CA ASP A 19 16.68 -2.28 -12.85
C ASP A 19 17.91 -2.70 -13.68
N PHE A 20 18.23 -1.92 -14.72
CA PHE A 20 19.36 -2.22 -15.60
C PHE A 20 20.63 -1.43 -15.24
N THR A 21 20.55 -0.55 -14.25
CA THR A 21 21.64 0.35 -13.80
C THR A 21 22.14 0.03 -12.39
N VAL A 22 21.30 -0.63 -11.57
CA VAL A 22 21.61 -1.02 -10.20
C VAL A 22 21.53 -2.55 -10.07
N GLU A 23 22.61 -3.19 -9.60
CA GLU A 23 22.76 -4.67 -9.50
C GLU A 23 21.56 -5.36 -8.82
N ASN A 24 21.07 -4.77 -7.73
CA ASN A 24 19.92 -5.27 -6.97
C ASN A 24 18.70 -4.34 -7.05
N GLY A 25 18.61 -3.53 -8.11
CA GLY A 25 17.49 -2.60 -8.29
C GLY A 25 16.22 -3.31 -8.80
N LEU A 26 15.08 -2.89 -8.28
CA LEU A 26 13.76 -3.38 -8.68
C LEU A 26 12.83 -2.19 -8.91
N ASN A 27 12.32 -2.07 -10.14
CA ASN A 27 11.33 -1.08 -10.49
C ASN A 27 9.93 -1.66 -10.35
N MET A 28 9.00 -0.89 -9.78
CA MET A 28 7.59 -1.24 -9.66
C MET A 28 6.70 0.00 -9.71
N TRP A 29 5.43 -0.21 -9.99
CA TRP A 29 4.40 0.81 -9.99
C TRP A 29 3.34 0.45 -8.96
N ILE A 30 3.16 1.32 -7.96
CA ILE A 30 2.29 1.08 -6.80
C ILE A 30 1.16 2.12 -6.82
N VAL A 31 -0.06 1.65 -6.61
CA VAL A 31 -1.26 2.49 -6.63
C VAL A 31 -2.22 2.03 -5.53
N ALA A 32 -2.79 2.97 -4.78
CA ALA A 32 -3.87 2.74 -3.84
C ALA A 32 -4.80 3.96 -3.78
N ASP A 33 -5.99 3.78 -3.20
CA ASP A 33 -6.84 4.91 -2.79
C ASP A 33 -6.18 5.66 -1.63
N ASN A 34 -5.88 6.95 -1.84
CA ASN A 34 -5.15 7.76 -0.86
C ASN A 34 -5.99 8.19 0.34
N LEU A 35 -7.32 8.32 0.19
CA LEU A 35 -8.21 8.69 1.30
C LEU A 35 -8.62 7.46 2.12
N ARG A 36 -8.80 6.31 1.46
CA ARG A 36 -9.11 5.04 2.14
C ARG A 36 -7.87 4.35 2.67
N LYS A 37 -7.19 3.56 1.82
CA LYS A 37 -6.01 2.80 2.26
C LYS A 37 -4.89 3.73 2.71
N GLY A 38 -4.71 4.89 2.07
CA GLY A 38 -3.70 5.87 2.44
C GLY A 38 -3.95 6.64 3.75
N ALA A 39 -5.18 6.67 4.27
CA ALA A 39 -5.50 7.41 5.50
C ALA A 39 -6.49 6.64 6.40
N ALA A 40 -7.77 6.61 6.06
CA ALA A 40 -8.82 6.14 6.96
C ALA A 40 -8.64 4.67 7.40
N LEU A 41 -8.44 3.76 6.44
CA LEU A 41 -8.30 2.33 6.73
C LEU A 41 -6.99 2.04 7.47
N ASN A 42 -5.89 2.71 7.12
CA ASN A 42 -4.63 2.56 7.85
C ASN A 42 -4.78 3.00 9.31
N ALA A 43 -5.49 4.10 9.59
CA ALA A 43 -5.73 4.56 10.96
C ALA A 43 -6.51 3.52 11.79
N VAL A 44 -7.57 2.95 11.21
CA VAL A 44 -8.35 1.88 11.87
C VAL A 44 -7.50 0.63 12.08
N GLN A 45 -6.75 0.18 11.07
CA GLN A 45 -5.88 -0.99 11.19
C GLN A 45 -4.78 -0.82 12.24
N ILE A 46 -4.24 0.39 12.40
CA ILE A 46 -3.30 0.69 13.50
C ILE A 46 -4.00 0.56 14.84
N ALA A 47 -5.21 1.12 15.00
CA ALA A 47 -5.97 0.99 16.24
C ALA A 47 -6.30 -0.47 16.58
N GLU A 48 -6.77 -1.25 15.59
CA GLU A 48 -7.00 -2.70 15.73
C GLU A 48 -5.72 -3.45 16.14
N SER A 49 -4.58 -3.09 15.53
CA SER A 49 -3.29 -3.66 15.86
C SER A 49 -2.87 -3.35 17.30
N LEU A 50 -3.07 -2.12 17.77
CA LEU A 50 -2.74 -1.72 19.15
C LEU A 50 -3.56 -2.51 20.17
N ILE A 51 -4.87 -2.66 19.94
CA ILE A 51 -5.75 -3.48 20.77
C ILE A 51 -5.29 -4.95 20.75
N SER A 52 -4.96 -5.50 19.58
CA SER A 52 -4.53 -6.91 19.47
C SER A 52 -3.20 -7.22 20.17
N GLN A 53 -2.35 -6.19 20.32
CA GLN A 53 -1.04 -6.30 20.98
C GLN A 53 -1.10 -5.87 22.45
N ASP A 54 -2.29 -5.57 22.99
CA ASP A 54 -2.49 -5.11 24.37
C ASP A 54 -1.66 -3.85 24.72
N LEU A 55 -1.55 -2.95 23.73
CA LEU A 55 -0.83 -1.68 23.87
C LEU A 55 -1.76 -0.53 24.30
N ILE A 56 -3.08 -0.76 24.25
CA ILE A 56 -4.16 0.10 24.76
C ILE A 56 -5.36 -0.74 25.21
#